data_AF-A0AA42ZUI3-F1
#
_entry.id   AF-A0AA42ZUI3-F1
#
_cell.length_a   1.000
_cell.length_b   1.000
_cell.length_c   1.000
_cell.angle_alpha   90.00
_cell.angle_beta   90.00
_cell.angle_gamma   90.00
#
_symmetry.space_group_name_H-M   'P 1'
#
loop_
_entity.id
_entity.type
_entity.pdbx_description
1 polymer ?
#
loop_
_entity_poly.entity_id
_entity_poly.type
_entity_poly.pdbx_seq_one_letter_code
_entity_poly.pdbx_strand_id
1 'polypeptide(L)'
;MTATADDVLEFWFAPGMEKRWFKKDAAFDDEVRRALLELHGQAAAGALEDWRQSARGALALVILLDQVPRNLFRGDPRAFATDARALAVTKRALQEGLDKTLRQAERMFLYLPLEHCEDLADQDLCVTL
;
A
#
# COMPACT_ATOMS: atom_id res chain seq x y z
N MET A 1 -7.70 -21.43 -0.41
CA MET A 1 -6.27 -21.11 -0.61
C MET A 1 -6.01 -19.85 0.18
N THR A 2 -4.93 -19.80 0.96
CA THR A 2 -4.57 -18.58 1.71
C THR A 2 -3.99 -17.59 0.72
N ALA A 3 -4.56 -16.39 0.62
CA ALA A 3 -4.05 -15.35 -0.27
C ALA A 3 -2.66 -14.86 0.21
N THR A 4 -1.82 -14.50 -0.75
CA THR A 4 -0.40 -14.19 -0.60
C THR A 4 -0.12 -12.72 -0.93
N ALA A 5 1.11 -12.27 -0.65
CA ALA A 5 1.56 -10.95 -1.07
C ALA A 5 1.49 -10.79 -2.60
N ASP A 6 1.81 -11.86 -3.35
CA ASP A 6 1.79 -11.83 -4.81
C ASP A 6 0.37 -11.64 -5.36
N ASP A 7 -0.66 -12.22 -4.73
CA ASP A 7 -2.05 -12.01 -5.14
C ASP A 7 -2.46 -10.52 -5.06
N VAL A 8 -1.99 -9.81 -4.03
CA VAL A 8 -2.22 -8.35 -3.89
C VAL A 8 -1.54 -7.59 -5.02
N LEU A 9 -0.28 -7.93 -5.31
CA LEU A 9 0.52 -7.23 -6.33
C LEU A 9 0.02 -7.54 -7.74
N GLU A 10 -0.40 -8.77 -8.02
CA GLU A 10 -1.00 -9.18 -9.29
C GLU A 10 -2.31 -8.42 -9.54
N PHE A 11 -3.16 -8.28 -8.52
CA PHE A 11 -4.35 -7.45 -8.63
C PHE A 11 -4.01 -5.98 -8.89
N TRP A 12 -3.12 -5.41 -8.08
CA TRP A 12 -2.85 -3.97 -8.09
C TRP A 12 -2.08 -3.51 -9.33
N PHE A 13 -1.15 -4.33 -9.82
CA PHE A 13 -0.30 -4.03 -10.98
C PHE A 13 -0.70 -4.81 -12.25
N ALA A 14 -1.93 -5.32 -12.31
CA ALA A 14 -2.49 -5.91 -13.52
C ALA A 14 -2.44 -4.91 -14.70
N PRO A 15 -2.33 -5.39 -15.96
CA PRO A 15 -2.33 -4.52 -17.13
C PRO A 15 -3.53 -3.56 -17.17
N GLY A 16 -3.28 -2.26 -17.35
CA GLY A 16 -4.32 -1.23 -17.45
C GLY A 16 -4.69 -0.56 -16.11
N MET A 17 -4.16 -1.04 -14.98
CA MET A 17 -4.43 -0.45 -13.67
C MET A 17 -3.84 0.94 -13.49
N GLU A 18 -2.83 1.31 -14.27
CA GLU A 18 -2.21 2.64 -14.22
C GLU A 18 -3.20 3.78 -14.46
N LYS A 19 -4.26 3.52 -15.22
CA LYS A 19 -5.33 4.49 -15.50
C LYS A 19 -6.39 4.57 -14.40
N ARG A 20 -6.34 3.65 -13.43
CA ARG A 20 -7.36 3.47 -12.38
C ARG A 20 -6.87 3.89 -11.00
N TRP A 21 -5.58 3.71 -10.68
CA TRP A 21 -5.02 3.96 -9.34
C TRP A 21 -5.44 5.30 -8.73
N PHE A 22 -5.32 6.38 -9.49
CA PHE A 22 -5.57 7.76 -9.01
C PHE A 22 -6.92 8.32 -9.47
N LYS A 23 -7.79 7.48 -10.03
CA LYS A 23 -9.12 7.88 -10.47
C LYS A 23 -10.16 7.45 -9.44
N LYS A 24 -11.04 8.35 -9.05
CA LYS A 24 -12.26 7.99 -8.32
C LYS A 24 -13.19 7.22 -9.25
N ASP A 25 -13.38 5.94 -8.98
CA ASP A 25 -14.20 5.03 -9.79
C ASP A 25 -14.89 4.01 -8.88
N ALA A 26 -16.21 4.13 -8.73
CA ALA A 26 -16.98 3.27 -7.83
C ALA A 26 -16.94 1.79 -8.24
N ALA A 27 -16.85 1.48 -9.54
CA ALA A 27 -16.75 0.10 -10.00
C ALA A 27 -15.39 -0.51 -9.60
N PHE A 28 -14.31 0.29 -9.67
CA PHE A 28 -13.01 -0.14 -9.19
C PHE A 28 -12.99 -0.29 -7.66
N ASP A 29 -13.62 0.62 -6.93
CA ASP A 29 -13.72 0.52 -5.47
C ASP A 29 -14.41 -0.78 -5.03
N ASP A 30 -15.44 -1.21 -5.77
CA ASP A 30 -16.13 -2.49 -5.53
C ASP A 30 -15.29 -3.71 -5.93
N GLU A 31 -14.44 -3.60 -6.95
CA GLU A 31 -13.43 -4.63 -7.26
C GLU A 31 -12.39 -4.75 -6.14
N VAL A 32 -11.83 -3.63 -5.68
CA VAL A 32 -10.89 -3.58 -4.55
C VAL A 32 -11.54 -4.16 -3.29
N ARG A 33 -12.80 -3.82 -3.02
CA ARG A 33 -13.54 -4.37 -1.87
C ARG A 33 -13.68 -5.88 -1.96
N ARG A 34 -14.07 -6.43 -3.11
CA ARG A 34 -14.24 -7.87 -3.28
C ARG A 34 -12.92 -8.62 -3.19
N ALA A 35 -11.83 -8.06 -3.72
CA ALA A 35 -10.54 -8.72 -3.78
C ALA A 35 -9.72 -8.59 -2.48
N LEU A 36 -9.74 -7.42 -1.83
CA LEU A 36 -8.73 -7.05 -0.83
C LEU A 36 -9.28 -6.66 0.55
N LEU A 37 -10.60 -6.59 0.75
CA LEU A 37 -11.18 -6.19 2.04
C LEU A 37 -10.73 -7.10 3.20
N GLU A 38 -10.72 -8.41 2.98
CA GLU A 38 -10.32 -9.37 4.02
C GLU A 38 -8.83 -9.22 4.36
N LEU A 39 -7.97 -9.12 3.35
CA LEU A 39 -6.53 -8.94 3.53
C LEU A 39 -6.18 -7.59 4.18
N HIS A 40 -6.91 -6.52 3.84
CA HIS A 40 -6.80 -5.24 4.53
C HIS A 40 -7.11 -5.41 6.02
N GLY A 41 -8.20 -6.13 6.36
CA GLY A 41 -8.54 -6.44 7.75
C GLY A 41 -7.43 -7.22 8.49
N GLN A 42 -6.84 -8.21 7.84
CA GLN A 42 -5.72 -8.98 8.40
C GLN A 42 -4.45 -8.13 8.59
N ALA A 43 -4.09 -7.30 7.61
CA ALA A 43 -2.98 -6.36 7.71
C ALA A 43 -3.21 -5.32 8.83
N ALA A 44 -4.42 -4.75 8.90
CA ALA A 44 -4.84 -3.82 9.95
C ALA A 44 -4.88 -4.47 11.35
N ALA A 45 -5.01 -5.80 11.44
CA ALA A 45 -4.88 -6.55 12.68
C ALA A 45 -3.42 -6.95 13.02
N GLY A 46 -2.46 -6.72 12.11
CA GLY A 46 -1.06 -7.14 12.27
C GLY A 46 -0.84 -8.64 12.01
N ALA A 47 -1.78 -9.33 11.38
CA ALA A 47 -1.68 -10.76 11.11
C ALA A 47 -0.72 -11.09 9.95
N LEU A 48 -0.32 -10.09 9.17
CA LEU A 48 0.55 -10.23 7.99
C LEU A 48 1.94 -9.60 8.19
N GLU A 49 2.34 -9.33 9.44
CA GLU A 49 3.59 -8.63 9.76
C GLU A 49 4.82 -9.29 9.13
N ASP A 50 4.88 -10.62 9.03
CA ASP A 50 6.03 -11.32 8.44
C ASP A 50 6.31 -10.95 6.98
N TRP A 51 5.32 -10.43 6.24
CA TRP A 51 5.51 -10.02 4.84
C TRP A 51 6.51 -8.87 4.70
N ARG A 52 6.70 -8.06 5.76
CA ARG A 52 7.67 -6.96 5.76
C ARG A 52 9.10 -7.41 5.43
N GLN A 53 9.44 -8.68 5.65
CA GLN A 53 10.78 -9.23 5.48
C GLN A 53 11.27 -9.28 4.01
N SER A 54 10.39 -9.02 3.04
CA SER A 54 10.74 -9.02 1.60
C SER A 54 10.25 -7.76 0.92
N ALA A 55 10.89 -7.36 -0.18
CA ALA A 55 10.48 -6.17 -0.94
C ALA A 55 9.03 -6.26 -1.44
N ARG A 56 8.65 -7.41 -2.00
CA ARG A 56 7.29 -7.66 -2.50
C ARG A 56 6.27 -7.70 -1.37
N GLY A 57 6.58 -8.36 -0.26
CA GLY A 57 5.69 -8.41 0.89
C GLY A 57 5.51 -7.05 1.57
N ALA A 58 6.58 -6.25 1.70
CA ALA A 58 6.50 -4.88 2.21
C ALA A 58 5.63 -4.00 1.31
N LEU A 59 5.79 -4.08 0.00
CA LEU A 59 4.95 -3.35 -0.96
C LEU A 59 3.47 -3.78 -0.87
N ALA A 60 3.20 -5.08 -0.76
CA ALA A 60 1.83 -5.58 -0.61
C ALA A 60 1.18 -5.05 0.68
N LEU A 61 1.92 -5.03 1.79
CA LEU A 61 1.45 -4.43 3.05
C LEU A 61 1.15 -2.94 2.88
N VAL A 62 2.04 -2.18 2.21
CA VAL A 62 1.79 -0.76 1.94
C VAL A 62 0.52 -0.57 1.12
N ILE A 63 0.31 -1.35 0.06
CA ILE A 63 -0.94 -1.28 -0.73
C ILE A 63 -2.17 -1.57 0.15
N LEU A 64 -2.13 -2.62 0.97
CA LEU A 64 -3.24 -2.99 1.85
C LEU A 64 -3.52 -1.96 2.96
N LEU A 65 -2.49 -1.24 3.42
CA LEU A 65 -2.58 -0.32 4.56
C LEU A 65 -2.72 1.15 4.15
N ASP A 66 -2.36 1.51 2.93
CA ASP A 66 -2.37 2.90 2.44
C ASP A 66 -3.37 3.07 1.29
N GLN A 67 -3.24 2.29 0.22
CA GLN A 67 -4.06 2.48 -0.98
C GLN A 67 -5.47 1.90 -0.83
N VAL A 68 -5.58 0.65 -0.39
CA VAL A 68 -6.87 -0.04 -0.24
C VAL A 68 -7.86 0.73 0.64
N PRO A 69 -7.50 1.24 1.83
CA PRO A 69 -8.41 2.03 2.66
C PRO A 69 -8.98 3.26 1.95
N ARG A 70 -8.17 3.94 1.11
CA ARG A 70 -8.57 5.12 0.32
C ARG A 70 -9.61 4.78 -0.75
N ASN A 71 -9.65 3.54 -1.24
CA ASN A 71 -10.73 3.02 -2.08
C ASN A 71 -11.93 2.52 -1.25
N LEU A 72 -11.70 1.79 -0.16
CA LEU A 72 -12.76 1.17 0.65
C LEU A 72 -13.62 2.17 1.43
N PHE A 73 -13.04 3.30 1.86
CA PHE A 73 -13.66 4.19 2.85
C PHE A 73 -13.65 5.66 2.39
N ARG A 74 -13.96 5.91 1.12
CA ARG A 74 -13.96 7.27 0.57
C ARG A 74 -14.83 8.24 1.38
N GLY A 75 -14.24 9.37 1.76
CA GLY A 75 -14.93 10.41 2.54
C GLY A 75 -15.15 10.05 4.01
N ASP A 76 -14.52 8.98 4.50
CA ASP A 76 -14.62 8.49 5.87
C ASP A 76 -13.23 8.46 6.53
N PRO A 77 -13.08 8.86 7.80
CA PRO A 77 -11.80 8.84 8.50
C PRO A 77 -11.10 7.48 8.53
N ARG A 78 -11.84 6.38 8.38
CA ARG A 78 -11.29 5.03 8.26
C ARG A 78 -10.30 4.87 7.10
N ALA A 79 -10.38 5.72 6.07
CA ALA A 79 -9.41 5.73 4.97
C ALA A 79 -7.97 6.03 5.41
N PHE A 80 -7.79 6.64 6.59
CA PHE A 80 -6.47 7.05 7.11
C PHE A 80 -6.05 6.25 8.35
N ALA A 81 -6.90 5.33 8.81
CA ALA A 81 -6.71 4.64 10.10
C ALA A 81 -5.47 3.74 10.15
N THR A 82 -4.93 3.36 8.99
CA THR A 82 -3.77 2.48 8.86
C THR A 82 -2.51 3.18 8.32
N ASP A 83 -2.55 4.49 8.09
CA ASP A 83 -1.45 5.25 7.47
C ASP A 83 -0.16 5.16 8.28
N ALA A 84 -0.25 5.28 9.61
CA ALA A 84 0.92 5.16 10.50
C ALA A 84 1.62 3.79 10.39
N ARG A 85 0.86 2.72 10.10
CA ARG A 85 1.45 1.39 9.90
C ARG A 85 2.06 1.26 8.51
N ALA A 86 1.41 1.78 7.48
CA ALA A 86 1.98 1.83 6.14
C ALA A 86 3.33 2.58 6.14
N LEU A 87 3.37 3.74 6.81
CA LEU A 87 4.59 4.54 6.99
C LEU A 87 5.71 3.76 7.69
N ALA A 88 5.39 3.03 8.75
CA ALA A 88 6.38 2.20 9.45
C ALA A 88 6.96 1.10 8.54
N VAL A 89 6.12 0.47 7.71
CA VAL A 89 6.56 -0.52 6.71
C VAL A 89 7.47 0.14 5.67
N THR A 90 7.07 1.30 5.13
CA THR A 90 7.86 2.07 4.15
C THR A 90 9.24 2.43 4.70
N LYS A 91 9.32 3.03 5.89
CA LYS A 91 10.59 3.44 6.51
C LYS A 91 11.52 2.25 6.72
N ARG A 92 10.99 1.11 7.20
CA ARG A 92 11.78 -0.11 7.35
C ARG A 92 12.28 -0.63 6.00
N ALA A 93 11.43 -0.65 4.98
CA ALA A 93 11.80 -1.12 3.64
C ALA A 93 12.93 -0.26 3.05
N LEU A 94 12.88 1.07 3.23
CA LEU A 94 13.94 2.00 2.84
C LEU A 94 15.23 1.76 3.62
N GLN A 95 15.15 1.56 4.93
CA GLN A 95 16.31 1.28 5.79
C GLN A 95 17.02 -0.02 5.38
N GLU A 96 16.26 -1.04 4.99
CA GLU A 96 16.79 -2.33 4.52
C GLU A 96 17.16 -2.32 3.02
N GLY A 97 16.91 -1.21 2.30
CA GLY A 97 17.18 -1.05 0.87
C GLY A 97 16.34 -1.97 -0.03
N LEU A 98 15.19 -2.43 0.47
CA LEU A 98 14.29 -3.35 -0.24
C LEU A 98 13.66 -2.69 -1.48
N ASP A 99 13.42 -1.38 -1.40
CA ASP A 99 12.91 -0.53 -2.48
C ASP A 99 13.74 -0.67 -3.76
N LYS A 100 15.07 -0.83 -3.65
CA LYS A 100 15.99 -0.89 -4.80
C LYS A 100 15.75 -2.07 -5.74
N THR A 101 15.07 -3.10 -5.25
CA THR A 101 14.72 -4.30 -6.03
C THR A 101 13.36 -4.20 -6.74
N LEU A 102 12.58 -3.17 -6.42
CA LEU A 102 11.26 -2.94 -7.00
C LEU A 102 11.35 -2.14 -8.30
N ARG A 103 10.37 -2.34 -9.18
CA ARG A 103 10.20 -1.55 -10.41
C ARG A 103 9.79 -0.12 -10.07
N GLN A 104 9.98 0.81 -11.01
CA GLN A 104 9.70 2.23 -10.77
C GLN A 104 8.28 2.51 -10.26
N ALA A 105 7.25 1.93 -10.91
CA ALA A 105 5.86 2.09 -10.48
C ALA A 105 5.61 1.50 -9.08
N GLU A 106 6.26 0.38 -8.75
CA GLU A 106 6.16 -0.26 -7.45
C GLU A 106 6.81 0.59 -6.34
N ARG A 107 7.98 1.18 -6.61
CA ARG A 107 8.66 2.10 -5.68
C ARG A 107 7.80 3.31 -5.36
N MET A 108 7.15 3.90 -6.37
CA MET A 108 6.22 5.01 -6.15
C MET A 108 5.16 4.65 -5.09
N PHE A 109 4.50 3.50 -5.19
CA PHE A 109 3.52 3.06 -4.19
C PHE A 109 4.16 2.78 -2.82
N LEU A 110 5.37 2.23 -2.78
CA LEU A 110 6.09 2.05 -1.52
C LEU A 110 6.34 3.39 -0.81
N TYR A 111 6.52 4.48 -1.56
CA TYR A 111 6.87 5.79 -1.02
C TYR A 111 5.66 6.66 -0.65
N LEU A 112 4.48 6.41 -1.25
CA LEU A 112 3.26 7.20 -0.98
C LEU A 112 2.92 7.40 0.51
N PRO A 113 3.16 6.44 1.43
CA PRO A 113 2.94 6.69 2.85
C PRO A 113 3.75 7.87 3.43
N LEU A 114 4.91 8.21 2.85
CA LEU A 114 5.67 9.41 3.21
C LEU A 114 4.92 10.67 2.78
N GLU A 115 4.41 10.71 1.55
CA GLU A 115 3.60 11.83 1.03
C GLU A 115 2.31 12.03 1.84
N HIS A 116 1.72 10.95 2.36
CA HIS A 116 0.53 11.03 3.19
C HIS A 116 0.82 11.39 4.66
N CYS A 117 2.08 11.37 5.09
CA CYS A 117 2.44 11.70 6.46
C CYS A 117 2.48 13.21 6.67
N GLU A 118 1.77 13.71 7.68
CA GLU A 118 1.77 15.12 8.07
C GLU A 118 3.00 15.48 8.95
N ASP A 119 4.20 15.02 8.56
CA ASP A 119 5.48 15.33 9.21
C ASP A 119 6.48 15.87 8.18
N LEU A 120 7.16 16.98 8.52
CA LEU A 120 8.07 17.66 7.59
C LEU A 120 9.27 16.80 7.19
N ALA A 121 9.83 16.00 8.10
CA ALA A 121 10.99 15.17 7.78
C ALA A 121 10.62 14.05 6.81
N ASP A 122 9.39 13.52 6.91
CA ASP A 122 8.88 12.50 5.99
C ASP A 122 8.58 13.08 4.60
N GLN A 123 8.06 14.31 4.54
CA GLN A 123 7.88 15.03 3.27
C GLN A 123 9.21 15.36 2.60
N ASP A 124 10.20 15.83 3.38
CA ASP A 124 11.56 16.10 2.88
C ASP A 124 12.22 14.82 2.36
N LEU A 125 12.06 13.69 3.06
CA LEU A 125 12.53 12.40 2.57
C LEU A 125 11.83 12.00 1.26
N CYS A 126 10.50 12.15 1.19
CA CYS A 126 9.70 11.79 0.02
C CYS A 126 10.21 12.45 -1.26
N VAL A 127 10.59 13.73 -1.22
CA VAL A 127 11.07 14.47 -2.41
C VAL A 127 12.49 14.10 -2.85
N THR A 128 13.25 13.39 -2.01
CA THR A 128 14.61 12.93 -2.37
C THR A 128 14.67 11.58 -3.07
N LEU A 129 13.57 10.83 -3.07
CA LEU A 129 13.45 9.45 -3.56
C LEU A 129 13.02 9.36 -5.03
#